data_AF-A0A849FRU0-F1
#
_entry.id   AF-A0A849FRU0-F1
#
_cell.length_a   1.000
_cell.length_b   1.000
_cell.length_c   1.000
_cell.angle_alpha   90.00
_cell.angle_beta   90.00
_cell.angle_gamma   90.00
#
_symmetry.space_group_name_H-M   'P 1'
#
loop_
_entity.id
_entity.type
_entity.pdbx_description
1 polymer ?
#
loop_
_entity_poly.entity_id
_entity_poly.type
_entity_poly.pdbx_seq_one_letter_code
_entity_poly.pdbx_strand_id
1 'polypeptide(L)' 'MAPRDLKIPSQRHPEKARRADNAQPKKPDWIRVKAPVSQGYKDTQKIMRDNKLVTVCEEAGCPNVGEC' A
#
# COMPACT_ATOMS: atom_id res chain seq x y z
N MET A 1 6.38 3.95 -12.54
CA MET A 1 7.59 3.51 -11.81
C MET A 1 7.75 2.02 -12.02
N ALA A 2 8.94 1.55 -12.40
CA ALA A 2 9.19 0.12 -12.43
C ALA A 2 9.13 -0.44 -10.99
N PRO A 3 8.53 -1.62 -10.76
CA PRO A 3 8.54 -2.25 -9.44
C PRO A 3 9.98 -2.56 -9.02
N ARG A 4 10.29 -2.38 -7.73
CA ARG A 4 11.61 -2.72 -7.16
C ARG A 4 11.82 -4.24 -7.21
N ASP A 5 12.95 -4.69 -7.74
CA ASP A 5 13.37 -6.07 -7.66
C ASP A 5 13.99 -6.36 -6.30
N LEU A 6 13.20 -6.99 -5.44
CA LEU A 6 13.64 -7.34 -4.10
C LEU A 6 14.76 -8.37 -4.09
N LYS A 7 15.13 -9.05 -5.19
CA LYS A 7 16.30 -9.94 -5.23
C LYS A 7 17.63 -9.17 -5.25
N ILE A 8 17.61 -7.91 -5.64
CA ILE A 8 18.82 -7.07 -5.74
C ILE A 8 19.00 -6.30 -4.42
N PRO A 9 20.08 -6.51 -3.65
CA PRO A 9 20.28 -5.85 -2.35
C PRO A 9 20.21 -4.32 -2.39
N SER A 10 20.69 -3.68 -3.45
CA SER A 10 20.66 -2.22 -3.62
C SER A 10 19.26 -1.63 -3.84
N GLN A 11 18.27 -2.47 -4.19
CA GLN A 11 16.88 -2.04 -4.37
C GLN A 11 16.00 -2.32 -3.14
N ARG A 12 16.56 -2.94 -2.09
CA ARG A 12 15.87 -3.21 -0.82
C ARG A 12 15.90 -1.98 0.09
N HIS A 13 15.03 -2.00 1.09
CA HIS A 13 15.10 -1.05 2.19
C HIS A 13 16.45 -1.20 2.93
N PRO A 14 17.15 -0.11 3.31
CA PRO A 14 18.51 -0.17 3.89
C PRO A 14 18.64 -1.15 5.07
N GLU A 15 17.63 -1.18 5.94
CA GLU A 15 17.56 -2.07 7.12
C GLU A 15 17.51 -3.58 6.76
N LYS A 16 17.12 -3.91 5.52
CA LYS A 16 16.97 -5.30 5.02
C LYS A 16 17.98 -5.66 3.92
N ALA A 17 18.78 -4.71 3.45
CA ALA A 17 19.69 -4.91 2.30
C ALA A 17 20.73 -6.02 2.53
N ARG A 18 21.22 -6.16 3.77
CA ARG A 18 22.24 -7.16 4.15
C ARG A 18 21.66 -8.41 4.86
N ARG A 19 20.33 -8.49 5.02
CA ARG A 19 19.69 -9.67 5.62
C ARG A 19 19.38 -10.70 4.54
N ALA A 20 19.43 -11.98 4.92
CA ALA A 20 18.99 -13.06 4.05
C ALA A 20 17.52 -12.88 3.64
N ASP A 21 17.18 -13.40 2.47
CA ASP A 21 15.81 -13.37 1.95
C ASP A 21 14.91 -14.15 2.88
N ASN A 22 13.83 -13.51 3.33
CA ASN A 22 12.80 -14.16 4.11
C ASN A 22 11.47 -13.98 3.37
N ALA A 23 10.84 -15.11 3.05
CA ALA A 23 9.56 -15.10 2.36
C ALA A 23 8.51 -14.39 3.24
N GLN A 24 7.67 -13.56 2.63
CA GLN A 24 6.57 -12.94 3.38
C GLN A 24 5.59 -14.04 3.82
N PRO A 25 5.30 -14.16 5.13
CA PRO A 25 4.31 -15.11 5.60
C PRO A 25 2.93 -14.70 5.09
N LYS A 26 2.07 -15.70 4.88
CA LYS A 26 0.67 -15.45 4.51
C LYS A 26 0.00 -14.65 5.63
N LYS A 27 -0.64 -13.54 5.27
CA LYS A 27 -1.43 -12.75 6.23
C LYS A 27 -2.56 -13.62 6.80
N PRO A 28 -2.79 -13.65 8.13
CA PRO A 28 -3.93 -14.34 8.74
C PRO A 28 -5.27 -13.87 8.15
N ASP A 29 -6.32 -14.67 8.29
CA ASP A 29 -7.61 -14.33 7.69
C ASP A 29 -8.28 -13.13 8.39
N TRP A 30 -8.06 -12.95 9.70
CA TRP A 30 -8.66 -11.86 10.48
C TRP A 30 -8.16 -10.45 10.13
N ILE A 31 -6.96 -10.31 9.52
CA ILE A 31 -6.39 -9.01 9.15
C ILE A 31 -6.76 -8.59 7.71
N ARG A 32 -7.47 -9.45 6.96
CA ARG A 32 -7.89 -9.14 5.60
C ARG A 32 -9.19 -8.36 5.62
N VAL A 33 -9.22 -7.29 4.84
CA VAL A 33 -10.40 -6.44 4.64
C VAL A 33 -10.89 -6.57 3.20
N LYS A 34 -12.16 -6.23 2.98
CA LYS A 34 -12.74 -6.18 1.63
C LYS A 34 -12.24 -4.94 0.90
N ALA A 35 -12.22 -5.00 -0.42
CA ALA A 35 -11.90 -3.84 -1.24
C ALA A 35 -12.86 -2.67 -0.93
N PRO A 36 -12.37 -1.42 -0.95
CA PRO A 36 -13.20 -0.25 -0.64
C PRO A 36 -14.30 -0.09 -1.70
N VAL A 37 -15.56 -0.13 -1.25
CA VAL A 37 -16.76 0.05 -2.10
C VAL A 37 -17.63 1.22 -1.65
N SER A 38 -17.23 1.95 -0.61
CA SER A 38 -18.03 3.03 -0.03
C SER A 38 -18.14 4.21 -1.00
N GLN A 39 -19.34 4.80 -1.06
CA GLN A 39 -19.58 5.98 -1.90
C GLN A 39 -18.77 7.19 -1.38
N GLY A 40 -18.71 7.37 -0.06
CA GLY A 40 -17.95 8.46 0.55
C GLY A 40 -16.46 8.42 0.19
N TYR A 41 -15.83 7.25 0.15
CA TYR A 41 -14.45 7.14 -0.31
C TYR A 41 -14.29 7.54 -1.78
N LYS A 42 -15.22 7.15 -2.66
CA LYS A 42 -15.18 7.53 -4.08
C LYS A 42 -15.27 9.04 -4.27
N ASP A 43 -16.13 9.69 -3.49
CA ASP A 43 -16.31 11.14 -3.54
C ASP A 43 -15.04 11.86 -3.04
N THR A 44 -14.47 11.40 -1.93
CA THR A 44 -13.18 11.89 -1.42
C THR A 44 -12.06 11.69 -2.44
N GLN A 45 -11.94 10.49 -3.01
CA GLN A 45 -10.94 10.19 -4.04
C GLN A 45 -11.09 11.12 -5.24
N LYS A 46 -12.31 11.40 -5.69
CA LYS A 46 -12.57 12.35 -6.77
C LYS A 46 -12.03 13.74 -6.43
N ILE A 47 -12.33 14.25 -5.23
CA ILE A 47 -11.82 15.56 -4.76
C ILE A 47 -10.28 15.58 -4.77
N MET A 48 -9.63 14.52 -4.29
CA MET A 48 -8.16 14.45 -4.29
C MET A 48 -7.59 14.52 -5.71
N ARG A 49 -8.21 13.80 -6.66
CA ARG A 49 -7.77 13.78 -8.07
C ARG A 49 -7.98 15.11 -8.78
N ASP A 50 -9.14 15.74 -8.58
CA ASP A 50 -9.47 17.04 -9.17
C ASP A 50 -8.46 18.12 -8.74
N ASN A 51 -7.99 18.02 -7.49
CA ASN A 51 -7.01 18.95 -6.92
C ASN A 51 -5.54 18.50 -7.07
N LYS A 52 -5.28 17.36 -7.74
CA LYS A 52 -3.94 16.78 -7.89
C LYS A 52 -3.20 16.58 -6.56
N LEU A 53 -3.95 16.22 -5.52
CA LEU A 53 -3.42 15.96 -4.18
C LEU A 53 -3.11 14.47 -4.01
N VAL A 54 -2.21 14.19 -3.08
CA VAL A 54 -1.76 12.84 -2.74
C VAL A 54 -1.95 12.63 -1.24
N THR A 55 -2.41 11.44 -0.84
CA THR A 55 -2.60 11.08 0.56
C THR A 55 -1.77 9.88 0.95
N VAL A 56 -1.43 9.80 2.24
CA VAL A 56 -0.84 8.58 2.81
C VAL A 56 -1.77 7.37 2.66
N CYS A 57 -3.09 7.59 2.64
CA CYS A 57 -4.08 6.53 2.46
C CYS A 57 -3.91 5.81 1.11
N GLU A 58 -3.64 6.55 0.03
CA GLU A 58 -3.41 6.01 -1.30
C GLU A 58 -1.96 5.52 -1.50
N GLU A 59 -0.95 6.32 -1.13
CA GLU A 59 0.46 5.97 -1.37
C GLU A 59 0.94 4.77 -0.57
N ALA A 60 0.44 4.63 0.67
CA ALA A 60 0.79 3.48 1.51
C ALA A 60 -0.10 2.25 1.25
N GLY A 61 -1.14 2.38 0.40
CA GLY A 61 -2.12 1.32 0.17
C GLY A 61 -2.84 0.90 1.46
N CYS A 62 -3.33 1.88 2.23
CA CYS A 62 -3.95 1.64 3.52
C CYS A 62 -5.16 0.71 3.39
N PRO A 63 -5.24 -0.41 4.14
CA PRO A 63 -6.37 -1.34 4.05
C PRO A 63 -7.70 -0.69 4.52
N ASN A 64 -7.63 0.31 5.39
CA ASN A 64 -8.82 0.92 6.02
C ASN A 64 -9.40 2.09 5.22
N VAL A 65 -8.89 2.34 4.00
CA VAL A 65 -9.24 3.52 3.21
C VAL A 65 -10.73 3.64 2.86
N GLY A 66 -11.48 2.54 2.88
CA GLY A 66 -12.92 2.56 2.65
C GLY A 66 -13.78 2.90 3.88
N GLU A 67 -13.19 2.83 5.08
CA GLU A 67 -13.84 3.06 6.38
C GLU A 67 -13.53 4.46 6.94
N CYS A 68 -12.29 4.94 6.77
CA CYS A 68 -11.88 6.29 7.17
C CYS A 68 -12.55 7.36 6.31
#